data_AF-A0A3S3GTG9-F1
#
_entry.id   AF-A0A3S3GTG9-F1
#
_cell.length_a   1.000
_cell.length_b   1.000
_cell.length_c   1.000
_cell.angle_alpha   90.00
_cell.angle_beta   90.00
_cell.angle_gamma   90.00
#
_symmetry.space_group_name_H-M   'P 1'
#
loop_
_entity.id
_entity.type
_entity.pdbx_description
1 polymer ?
#
loop_
_entity_poly.entity_id
_entity_poly.type
_entity_poly.pdbx_seq_one_letter_code
_entity_poly.pdbx_strand_id
1 'polypeptide(L)'
;MRNACLVFVGSLNREAPYFQGARGVGLGVYSFDEETLETRKLTETGDIDNPTFLSVTPDGSHVYANSEVLTWREGVVSAYRFDRQTAALSYINKQPTLGSITAHNTITRDGTKLLVANYGIGEGGPDRSVVVYGLREDGGLTAPLSSVTHAGTGPDTARQERPHAHSVTETVAGGVAIVADLGIDRLVSYRIGPDGSLTRLAESVLAPGAGPRHVALHPGGRFVFVMNELDSTVASLALDDTSGRLSVIDTKPAVPEQARKGNHCADIQISPDGRFLYGSNRGHDSVAVFSVDQQTGTLALVDYALCGGATPRNLALTPSGGHLFSANQNADRISIFARDAATGRLADTGRSIDVGTPMCVKIVL
;
A
#
# COMPACT_ATOMS: atom_id res chain seq x y z
N MET A 1 -4.84 -13.61 25.05
CA MET A 1 -4.32 -12.59 24.10
C MET A 1 -2.82 -12.72 23.80
N ARG A 2 -2.10 -13.80 24.17
CA ARG A 2 -0.64 -13.87 23.95
C ARG A 2 -0.21 -14.11 22.48
N ASN A 3 -1.14 -14.42 21.57
CA ASN A 3 -0.87 -14.71 20.15
C ASN A 3 -1.76 -13.94 19.15
N ALA A 4 -2.51 -12.93 19.59
CA ALA A 4 -3.44 -12.21 18.71
C ALA A 4 -2.75 -11.05 17.98
N CYS A 5 -2.85 -11.03 16.66
CA CYS A 5 -2.40 -9.92 15.83
C CYS A 5 -3.26 -8.68 16.07
N LEU A 6 -2.67 -7.49 15.91
CA LEU A 6 -3.41 -6.25 15.75
C LEU A 6 -3.68 -5.98 14.28
N VAL A 7 -4.93 -5.64 13.97
CA VAL A 7 -5.40 -5.29 12.63
C VAL A 7 -5.85 -3.83 12.66
N PHE A 8 -5.10 -2.97 11.99
CA PHE A 8 -5.41 -1.55 11.82
C PHE A 8 -6.13 -1.35 10.50
N VAL A 9 -7.25 -0.64 10.52
CA VAL A 9 -8.12 -0.44 9.36
C VAL A 9 -8.36 1.04 9.14
N GLY A 10 -7.98 1.54 7.97
CA GLY A 10 -8.34 2.85 7.47
C GLY A 10 -9.54 2.74 6.53
N SER A 11 -10.52 3.63 6.69
CA SER A 11 -11.78 3.60 5.93
C SER A 11 -12.20 5.01 5.49
N LEU A 12 -12.97 5.11 4.41
CA LEU A 12 -13.57 6.39 4.00
C LEU A 12 -14.73 6.73 4.92
N ASN A 13 -14.66 7.89 5.56
CA ASN A 13 -15.72 8.46 6.40
C ASN A 13 -16.22 9.82 5.92
N ARG A 14 -15.69 10.29 4.78
CA ARG A 14 -16.14 11.48 4.08
C ARG A 14 -16.25 11.22 2.57
N GLU A 15 -17.35 11.67 2.00
CA GLU A 15 -17.66 11.47 0.58
C GLU A 15 -16.57 12.04 -0.35
N ALA A 16 -16.31 11.31 -1.44
CA ALA A 16 -15.38 11.70 -2.48
C ALA A 16 -15.88 11.20 -3.85
N PRO A 17 -15.75 12.00 -4.92
CA PRO A 17 -16.55 11.87 -6.14
C PRO A 17 -16.30 10.61 -6.98
N TYR A 18 -15.19 9.90 -6.76
CA TYR A 18 -14.87 8.66 -7.47
C TYR A 18 -15.12 7.39 -6.62
N PHE A 19 -15.63 7.54 -5.41
CA PHE A 19 -16.03 6.42 -4.56
C PHE A 19 -17.55 6.26 -4.56
N GLN A 20 -18.02 5.03 -4.43
CA GLN A 20 -19.46 4.74 -4.40
C GLN A 20 -20.15 5.26 -3.12
N GLY A 21 -19.37 5.51 -2.07
CA GLY A 21 -19.82 6.20 -0.85
C GLY A 21 -18.75 6.17 0.23
N ALA A 22 -19.00 6.84 1.34
CA ALA A 22 -18.16 6.83 2.52
C ALA A 22 -18.95 6.37 3.75
N ARG A 23 -18.82 5.08 4.09
CA ARG A 23 -19.61 4.44 5.17
C ARG A 23 -18.75 4.00 6.36
N GLY A 24 -17.46 4.26 6.30
CA GLY A 24 -16.50 3.94 7.35
C GLY A 24 -16.54 4.91 8.52
N VAL A 25 -15.88 4.52 9.60
CA VAL A 25 -15.73 5.36 10.80
C VAL A 25 -14.51 6.29 10.71
N GLY A 26 -13.51 5.94 9.92
CA GLY A 26 -12.19 6.56 9.92
C GLY A 26 -11.14 5.50 10.21
N LEU A 27 -10.55 5.53 11.41
CA LEU A 27 -9.50 4.60 11.84
C LEU A 27 -10.03 3.61 12.89
N GLY A 28 -9.90 2.31 12.63
CA GLY A 28 -10.26 1.23 13.56
C GLY A 28 -9.08 0.33 13.91
N VAL A 29 -9.12 -0.27 15.10
CA VAL A 29 -8.17 -1.31 15.53
C VAL A 29 -8.93 -2.52 16.03
N TYR A 30 -8.53 -3.69 15.57
CA TYR A 30 -9.10 -4.98 15.90
C TYR A 30 -7.99 -5.91 16.38
N SER A 31 -8.35 -6.93 17.18
CA SER A 31 -7.50 -8.10 17.39
C SER A 31 -7.95 -9.23 16.47
N PHE A 32 -7.01 -10.01 15.97
CA PHE A 32 -7.26 -11.23 15.20
C PHE A 32 -6.44 -12.39 15.76
N ASP A 33 -7.11 -13.49 16.10
CA ASP A 33 -6.46 -14.73 16.48
C ASP A 33 -6.35 -15.66 15.26
N GLU A 34 -5.11 -15.99 14.86
CA GLU A 34 -4.88 -16.80 13.66
C GLU A 34 -5.30 -18.28 13.82
N GLU A 35 -5.44 -18.77 15.05
CA GLU A 35 -5.82 -20.17 15.31
C GLU A 35 -7.35 -20.32 15.34
N THR A 36 -8.04 -19.42 16.04
CA THR A 36 -9.51 -19.49 16.20
C THR A 36 -10.26 -18.72 15.11
N LEU A 37 -9.57 -17.86 14.36
CA LEU A 37 -10.11 -16.90 13.40
C LEU A 37 -11.05 -15.86 14.02
N GLU A 38 -10.98 -15.69 15.35
CA GLU A 38 -11.79 -14.69 16.05
C GLU A 38 -11.25 -13.28 15.81
N THR A 39 -12.16 -12.39 15.40
CA THR A 39 -11.90 -10.96 15.27
C THR A 39 -12.66 -10.20 16.35
N ARG A 40 -12.00 -9.24 17.02
CA ARG A 40 -12.66 -8.37 18.00
C ARG A 40 -12.25 -6.92 17.76
N LYS A 41 -13.24 -6.03 17.65
CA LYS A 41 -12.98 -4.59 17.64
C LYS A 41 -12.45 -4.15 19.00
N LEU A 42 -11.29 -3.50 19.00
CA LEU A 42 -10.65 -2.96 20.20
C LEU A 42 -11.05 -1.50 20.40
N THR A 43 -10.92 -0.69 19.35
CA THR A 43 -11.25 0.74 19.38
C THR A 43 -11.41 1.31 17.97
N GLU A 44 -11.96 2.51 17.87
CA GLU A 44 -12.07 3.29 16.63
C GLU A 44 -12.10 4.79 16.94
N THR A 45 -11.76 5.61 15.96
CA THR A 45 -11.92 7.07 16.01
C THR A 45 -12.37 7.60 14.65
N GLY A 46 -13.30 8.56 14.70
CA GLY A 46 -13.70 9.36 13.55
C GLY A 46 -13.04 10.73 13.48
N ASP A 47 -12.06 11.01 14.34
CA ASP A 47 -11.38 12.31 14.40
C ASP A 47 -10.32 12.50 13.29
N ILE A 48 -10.28 11.59 12.31
CA ILE A 48 -9.46 11.65 11.11
C ILE A 48 -10.33 11.53 9.87
N ASP A 49 -10.17 12.46 8.93
CA ASP A 49 -10.84 12.39 7.65
C ASP A 49 -10.11 11.44 6.69
N ASN A 50 -10.86 10.52 6.10
CA ASN A 50 -10.44 9.61 5.03
C ASN A 50 -9.02 9.04 5.19
N PRO A 51 -8.73 8.27 6.27
CA PRO A 51 -7.47 7.54 6.43
C PRO A 51 -7.31 6.43 5.38
N THR A 52 -6.97 6.76 4.14
CA THR A 52 -7.02 5.81 3.00
C THR A 52 -5.78 4.92 2.88
N PHE A 53 -4.69 5.26 3.58
CA PHE A 53 -3.51 4.41 3.69
C PHE A 53 -2.82 4.57 5.05
N LEU A 54 -2.30 3.47 5.57
CA LEU A 54 -1.67 3.39 6.89
C LEU A 54 -0.26 2.80 6.79
N SER A 55 0.64 3.24 7.66
CA SER A 55 1.75 2.41 8.14
C SER A 55 1.69 2.31 9.66
N VAL A 56 2.22 1.21 10.18
CA VAL A 56 2.17 0.88 11.61
C VAL A 56 3.56 0.44 12.04
N THR A 57 4.02 0.86 13.21
CA THR A 57 5.29 0.38 13.76
C THR A 57 5.22 -1.14 14.04
N PRO A 58 6.34 -1.89 13.96
CA PRO A 58 6.32 -3.34 14.14
C PRO A 58 5.74 -3.81 15.48
N ASP A 59 5.88 -2.99 16.53
CA ASP A 59 5.32 -3.21 17.87
C ASP A 59 3.86 -2.75 18.01
N GLY A 60 3.22 -2.30 16.92
CA GLY A 60 1.84 -1.84 16.89
C GLY A 60 1.53 -0.64 17.76
N SER A 61 2.54 0.11 18.23
CA SER A 61 2.35 1.22 19.16
C SER A 61 2.02 2.54 18.46
N HIS A 62 2.37 2.69 17.18
CA HIS A 62 2.12 3.92 16.41
C HIS A 62 1.56 3.63 15.03
N VAL A 63 0.68 4.51 14.57
CA VAL A 63 0.03 4.47 13.25
C VAL A 63 0.22 5.81 12.57
N TYR A 64 0.63 5.79 11.30
CA TYR A 64 0.72 6.95 10.43
C TYR A 64 -0.32 6.84 9.33
N ALA A 65 -1.33 7.71 9.38
CA ALA A 65 -2.51 7.64 8.54
C ALA A 65 -2.60 8.83 7.58
N ASN A 66 -2.71 8.53 6.29
CA ASN A 66 -2.88 9.53 5.23
C ASN A 66 -4.33 9.98 5.12
N SER A 67 -4.60 11.28 5.08
CA SER A 67 -5.93 11.80 4.76
C SER A 67 -6.06 12.14 3.27
N GLU A 68 -7.00 11.48 2.60
CA GLU A 68 -7.36 11.72 1.20
C GLU A 68 -8.68 12.50 1.12
N VAL A 69 -8.57 13.83 1.08
CA VAL A 69 -9.73 14.74 1.04
C VAL A 69 -9.59 15.70 -0.14
N LEU A 70 -10.32 15.47 -1.23
CA LEU A 70 -10.18 16.26 -2.47
C LEU A 70 -10.45 17.76 -2.30
N THR A 71 -11.31 18.12 -1.34
CA THR A 71 -11.63 19.54 -1.12
C THR A 71 -10.50 20.30 -0.42
N TRP A 72 -9.44 19.61 0.00
CA TRP A 72 -8.26 20.24 0.60
C TRP A 72 -7.22 20.54 -0.47
N ARG A 73 -6.53 21.67 -0.31
CA ARG A 73 -5.44 22.08 -1.22
C ARG A 73 -4.19 21.22 -1.07
N GLU A 74 -4.01 20.65 0.12
CA GLU A 74 -2.87 19.81 0.46
C GLU A 74 -3.35 18.58 1.22
N GLY A 75 -2.77 17.45 0.90
CA GLY A 75 -2.88 16.23 1.69
C GLY A 75 -2.18 16.40 3.04
N VAL A 76 -2.56 15.54 3.98
CA VAL A 76 -1.94 15.47 5.30
C VAL A 76 -1.69 14.03 5.68
N VAL A 77 -0.74 13.86 6.60
CA VAL A 77 -0.49 12.60 7.29
C VAL A 77 -0.55 12.86 8.80
N SER A 78 -1.24 11.99 9.52
CA SER A 78 -1.48 12.10 10.97
C SER A 78 -0.81 10.94 11.70
N ALA A 79 -0.21 11.22 12.86
CA ALA A 79 0.36 10.24 13.75
C ALA A 79 -0.56 9.98 14.95
N TYR A 80 -0.80 8.70 15.24
CA TYR A 80 -1.57 8.24 16.39
C TYR A 80 -0.73 7.24 17.19
N ARG A 81 -0.91 7.24 18.51
CA ARG A 81 -0.43 6.19 19.42
C ARG A 81 -1.56 5.21 19.70
N PHE A 82 -1.26 3.92 19.70
CA PHE A 82 -2.13 2.86 20.19
C PHE A 82 -1.54 2.26 21.47
N ASP A 83 -2.32 2.31 22.55
CA ASP A 83 -1.94 1.72 23.83
C ASP A 83 -2.57 0.33 23.96
N ARG A 84 -1.74 -0.72 23.88
CA ARG A 84 -2.20 -2.12 23.94
C ARG A 84 -2.86 -2.50 25.27
N GLN A 85 -2.53 -1.83 26.37
CA GLN A 85 -3.05 -2.19 27.70
C GLN A 85 -4.48 -1.67 27.88
N THR A 86 -4.71 -0.46 27.41
CA THR A 86 -6.01 0.24 27.54
C THR A 86 -6.88 0.12 26.28
N ALA A 87 -6.31 -0.37 25.18
CA ALA A 87 -6.90 -0.34 23.83
C ALA A 87 -7.27 1.07 23.36
N ALA A 88 -6.57 2.10 23.84
CA ALA A 88 -6.84 3.49 23.48
C ALA A 88 -6.05 3.92 22.24
N LEU A 89 -6.71 4.63 21.32
CA LEU A 89 -6.06 5.43 20.27
C LEU A 89 -5.95 6.87 20.76
N SER A 90 -4.78 7.50 20.56
CA SER A 90 -4.54 8.90 20.92
C SER A 90 -3.85 9.61 19.77
N TYR A 91 -4.42 10.74 19.36
CA TYR A 91 -3.80 11.63 18.38
C TYR A 91 -2.51 12.24 18.93
N ILE A 92 -1.45 12.31 18.10
CA ILE A 92 -0.18 12.94 18.44
C ILE A 92 -0.05 14.28 17.71
N ASN A 93 0.07 14.22 16.38
CA ASN A 93 0.13 15.40 15.51
C ASN A 93 -0.22 15.06 14.05
N LYS A 94 -0.25 16.06 13.18
CA LYS A 94 -0.33 15.90 11.73
C LYS A 94 0.60 16.87 11.00
N GLN A 95 0.98 16.53 9.77
CA GLN A 95 1.83 17.35 8.91
C GLN A 95 1.24 17.45 7.49
N PRO A 96 1.40 18.59 6.80
CA PRO A 96 1.08 18.71 5.38
C PRO A 96 2.04 17.86 4.56
N THR A 97 1.52 17.19 3.54
CA THR A 97 2.29 16.35 2.62
C THR A 97 2.81 17.08 1.41
N LEU A 98 2.58 18.39 1.35
CA LEU A 98 3.09 19.26 0.28
C LEU A 98 2.69 18.78 -1.13
N GLY A 99 1.66 17.95 -1.25
CA GLY A 99 1.04 17.52 -2.50
C GLY A 99 -0.48 17.50 -2.32
N SER A 100 -1.25 17.33 -3.40
CA SER A 100 -2.71 17.50 -3.31
C SER A 100 -3.44 16.29 -2.71
N ILE A 101 -3.03 15.07 -3.05
CA ILE A 101 -3.63 13.82 -2.52
C ILE A 101 -2.55 12.88 -2.01
N THR A 102 -2.58 12.56 -0.72
CA THR A 102 -1.65 11.63 -0.09
C THR A 102 -2.10 10.18 -0.33
N ALA A 103 -1.33 9.41 -1.10
CA ALA A 103 -1.75 8.07 -1.52
C ALA A 103 -1.15 6.94 -0.70
N HIS A 104 0.10 7.08 -0.25
CA HIS A 104 0.82 5.99 0.41
C HIS A 104 1.87 6.54 1.36
N ASN A 105 2.18 5.78 2.41
CA ASN A 105 3.31 6.07 3.27
C ASN A 105 4.02 4.78 3.72
N THR A 106 5.29 4.89 4.10
CA THR A 106 6.07 3.80 4.69
C THR A 106 7.03 4.34 5.74
N ILE A 107 7.24 3.56 6.80
CA ILE A 107 8.28 3.81 7.79
C ILE A 107 9.58 3.21 7.23
N THR A 108 10.71 3.88 7.41
CA THR A 108 12.03 3.31 7.09
C THR A 108 12.37 2.15 8.02
N ARG A 109 13.22 1.24 7.56
CA ARG A 109 13.64 0.03 8.28
C ARG A 109 14.36 0.32 9.58
N ASP A 110 15.08 1.44 9.64
CA ASP A 110 15.72 1.93 10.86
C ASP A 110 14.71 2.56 11.85
N GLY A 111 13.45 2.71 11.44
CA GLY A 111 12.38 3.29 12.25
C GLY A 111 12.49 4.80 12.46
N THR A 112 13.37 5.50 11.72
CA THR A 112 13.66 6.92 12.00
C THR A 112 12.87 7.90 11.14
N LYS A 113 12.32 7.45 10.01
CA LYS A 113 11.67 8.33 9.03
C LYS A 113 10.37 7.76 8.50
N LEU A 114 9.49 8.66 8.08
CA LEU A 114 8.31 8.36 7.29
C LEU A 114 8.47 8.94 5.89
N LEU A 115 8.32 8.11 4.87
CA LEU A 115 8.27 8.52 3.47
C LEU A 115 6.81 8.52 3.03
N VAL A 116 6.39 9.57 2.35
CA VAL A 116 5.01 9.78 1.91
C VAL A 116 4.98 10.06 0.42
N ALA A 117 4.14 9.35 -0.33
CA ALA A 117 3.90 9.58 -1.75
C ALA A 117 2.56 10.28 -1.97
N ASN A 118 2.55 11.29 -2.85
CA ASN A 118 1.35 12.01 -3.24
C ASN A 118 0.99 11.72 -4.69
N TYR A 119 -0.25 11.28 -4.91
CA TYR A 119 -0.78 10.97 -6.24
C TYR A 119 -0.92 12.21 -7.11
N GLY A 120 -1.02 13.41 -6.55
CA GLY A 120 -1.06 14.66 -7.33
C GLY A 120 -2.22 14.74 -8.33
N ILE A 121 -3.36 15.29 -7.92
CA ILE A 121 -4.46 15.64 -8.83
C ILE A 121 -4.60 17.16 -8.97
N GLY A 122 -5.22 17.59 -10.07
CA GLY A 122 -5.64 18.97 -10.29
C GLY A 122 -4.49 19.96 -10.50
N GLU A 123 -4.84 21.25 -10.48
CA GLU A 123 -3.89 22.36 -10.57
C GLU A 123 -3.76 23.06 -9.20
N GLY A 124 -2.51 23.37 -8.81
CA GLY A 124 -2.21 24.14 -7.60
C GLY A 124 -1.92 23.30 -6.36
N GLY A 125 -1.02 23.81 -5.52
CA GLY A 125 -0.43 23.14 -4.34
C GLY A 125 1.10 23.08 -4.45
N PRO A 126 1.82 22.63 -3.41
CA PRO A 126 3.28 22.54 -3.47
C PRO A 126 3.78 21.38 -4.35
N ASP A 127 2.86 20.52 -4.81
CA ASP A 127 3.02 19.55 -5.89
C ASP A 127 4.26 18.63 -5.75
N ARG A 128 4.51 18.21 -4.51
CA ARG A 128 5.59 17.29 -4.17
C ARG A 128 5.12 15.86 -4.37
N SER A 129 5.86 15.09 -5.15
CA SER A 129 5.59 13.68 -5.41
C SER A 129 5.92 12.82 -4.19
N VAL A 130 7.02 13.13 -3.51
CA VAL A 130 7.41 12.45 -2.25
C VAL A 130 7.89 13.46 -1.22
N VAL A 131 7.54 13.22 0.04
CA VAL A 131 7.99 14.00 1.21
C VAL A 131 8.53 13.06 2.29
N VAL A 132 9.57 13.51 3.00
CA VAL A 132 10.22 12.77 4.08
C VAL A 132 10.03 13.52 5.40
N TYR A 133 9.69 12.78 6.46
CA TYR A 133 9.59 13.28 7.83
C TYR A 133 10.51 12.49 8.74
N GLY A 134 11.02 13.13 9.78
CA GLY A 134 11.61 12.43 10.92
C GLY A 134 10.53 11.99 11.89
N LEU A 135 10.79 10.88 12.59
CA LEU A 135 9.98 10.44 13.73
C LEU A 135 10.58 11.01 15.02
N ARG A 136 9.75 11.69 15.82
CA ARG A 136 10.10 12.21 17.13
C ARG A 136 10.10 11.08 18.17
N GLU A 137 10.66 11.34 19.34
CA GLU A 137 10.69 10.39 20.46
C GLU A 137 9.29 9.94 20.92
N ASP A 138 8.29 10.83 20.84
CA ASP A 138 6.90 10.53 21.16
C ASP A 138 6.13 9.84 20.02
N GLY A 139 6.83 9.47 18.94
CA GLY A 139 6.26 8.87 17.73
C GLY A 139 5.60 9.86 16.78
N GLY A 140 5.54 11.15 17.12
CA GLY A 140 5.00 12.20 16.25
C GLY A 140 5.94 12.55 15.09
N LEU A 141 5.42 13.33 14.14
CA LEU A 141 6.16 13.73 12.93
C LEU A 141 6.85 15.09 13.10
N THR A 142 8.10 15.22 12.64
CA THR A 142 8.75 16.53 12.48
C THR A 142 8.08 17.36 11.39
N ALA A 143 8.47 18.63 11.23
CA ALA A 143 8.24 19.32 9.96
C ALA A 143 8.91 18.54 8.80
N PRO A 144 8.47 18.71 7.53
CA PRO A 144 9.11 18.08 6.37
C PRO A 144 10.62 18.26 6.37
N LEU A 145 11.38 17.17 6.26
CA LEU A 145 12.84 17.18 6.16
C LEU A 145 13.29 17.46 4.73
N SER A 146 12.64 16.81 3.76
CA SER A 146 12.92 17.00 2.34
C SER A 146 11.68 16.64 1.51
N SER A 147 11.69 17.05 0.25
CA SER A 147 10.69 16.65 -0.74
C SER A 147 11.27 16.65 -2.14
N VAL A 148 10.66 15.89 -3.03
CA VAL A 148 11.00 15.84 -4.45
C VAL A 148 9.74 15.92 -5.30
N THR A 149 9.90 16.40 -6.53
CA THR A 149 8.84 16.49 -7.53
C THR A 149 9.30 15.70 -8.76
N HIS A 150 8.41 14.87 -9.30
CA HIS A 150 8.58 14.21 -10.58
C HIS A 150 8.07 15.10 -11.73
N ALA A 151 8.41 14.76 -12.96
CA ALA A 151 7.93 15.47 -14.16
C ALA A 151 7.72 14.47 -15.31
N GLY A 152 6.81 14.80 -16.22
CA GLY A 152 6.48 13.98 -17.38
C GLY A 152 5.00 13.60 -17.41
N THR A 153 4.64 12.82 -18.44
CA THR A 153 3.29 12.32 -18.69
C THR A 153 3.37 10.91 -19.29
N GLY A 154 2.25 10.19 -19.29
CA GLY A 154 2.06 8.91 -19.97
C GLY A 154 1.10 9.02 -21.16
N PRO A 155 0.82 7.92 -21.87
CA PRO A 155 -0.08 7.91 -23.02
C PRO A 155 -1.57 8.04 -22.68
N ASP A 156 -2.02 7.65 -21.48
CA ASP A 156 -3.41 7.84 -21.07
C ASP A 156 -3.64 9.29 -20.62
N THR A 157 -4.14 10.15 -21.51
CA THR A 157 -4.33 11.58 -21.24
C THR A 157 -5.35 11.89 -20.14
N ALA A 158 -6.13 10.91 -19.67
CA ALA A 158 -7.10 11.08 -18.58
C ALA A 158 -6.58 10.61 -17.22
N ARG A 159 -5.52 9.79 -17.19
CA ARG A 159 -4.96 9.17 -15.98
C ARG A 159 -3.47 9.39 -15.80
N GLN A 160 -2.80 9.94 -16.81
CA GLN A 160 -1.35 10.11 -16.90
C GLN A 160 -1.01 11.49 -17.51
N GLU A 161 -1.85 12.49 -17.28
CA GLU A 161 -1.68 13.86 -17.74
C GLU A 161 -0.55 14.61 -17.01
N ARG A 162 -0.06 14.03 -15.91
CA ARG A 162 0.98 14.56 -15.02
C ARG A 162 1.55 13.41 -14.17
N PRO A 163 2.59 13.65 -13.36
CA PRO A 163 3.07 12.65 -12.41
C PRO A 163 2.04 12.34 -11.33
N HIS A 164 1.93 11.04 -11.02
CA HIS A 164 1.08 10.48 -9.98
C HIS A 164 1.83 9.44 -9.15
N ALA A 165 2.72 9.90 -8.27
CA ALA A 165 3.43 9.02 -7.34
C ALA A 165 2.44 8.31 -6.41
N HIS A 166 2.22 7.02 -6.64
CA HIS A 166 1.17 6.27 -5.97
C HIS A 166 1.71 5.48 -4.78
N SER A 167 2.96 5.00 -4.82
CA SER A 167 3.58 4.36 -3.64
C SER A 167 5.05 4.69 -3.51
N VAL A 168 5.53 4.64 -2.27
CA VAL A 168 6.95 4.69 -1.92
C VAL A 168 7.29 3.57 -0.93
N THR A 169 8.36 2.84 -1.21
CA THR A 169 8.80 1.68 -0.41
C THR A 169 10.32 1.69 -0.28
N GLU A 170 10.86 1.42 0.91
CA GLU A 170 12.30 1.25 1.11
C GLU A 170 12.74 -0.20 0.83
N THR A 171 13.84 -0.37 0.11
CA THR A 171 14.42 -1.68 -0.24
C THR A 171 14.72 -2.53 1.01
N VAL A 172 14.88 -3.85 0.84
CA VAL A 172 15.15 -4.75 1.96
C VAL A 172 16.46 -4.41 2.68
N ALA A 173 17.48 -4.00 1.93
CA ALA A 173 18.77 -3.59 2.48
C ALA A 173 18.71 -2.25 3.24
N GLY A 174 17.65 -1.46 3.06
CA GLY A 174 17.55 -0.10 3.58
C GLY A 174 18.36 0.93 2.77
N GLY A 175 18.13 2.21 3.05
CA GLY A 175 18.86 3.33 2.45
C GLY A 175 18.46 3.70 1.02
N VAL A 176 17.62 2.90 0.35
CA VAL A 176 17.10 3.19 -0.99
C VAL A 176 15.58 3.12 -0.99
N ALA A 177 14.91 4.18 -1.44
CA ALA A 177 13.48 4.21 -1.70
C ALA A 177 13.19 3.95 -3.18
N ILE A 178 12.11 3.23 -3.46
CA ILE A 178 11.52 3.02 -4.80
C ILE A 178 10.15 3.67 -4.80
N VAL A 179 9.91 4.56 -5.76
CA VAL A 179 8.65 5.27 -5.96
C VAL A 179 8.00 4.76 -7.23
N ALA A 180 6.78 4.24 -7.12
CA ALA A 180 5.96 3.89 -8.28
C ALA A 180 5.15 5.12 -8.68
N ASP A 181 5.38 5.63 -9.89
CA ASP A 181 4.67 6.77 -10.43
C ASP A 181 3.80 6.35 -11.62
N LEU A 182 2.51 6.30 -11.34
CA LEU A 182 1.48 5.88 -12.28
C LEU A 182 1.45 6.81 -13.49
N GLY A 183 1.61 8.11 -13.27
CA GLY A 183 1.40 9.16 -14.25
C GLY A 183 2.48 9.26 -15.32
N ILE A 184 3.65 8.64 -15.10
CA ILE A 184 4.78 8.70 -16.03
C ILE A 184 5.30 7.32 -16.46
N ASP A 185 4.63 6.24 -16.05
CA ASP A 185 5.06 4.85 -16.29
C ASP A 185 6.50 4.57 -15.81
N ARG A 186 6.87 5.08 -14.63
CA ARG A 186 8.23 4.91 -14.09
C ARG A 186 8.24 4.36 -12.67
N LEU A 187 9.30 3.61 -12.38
CA LEU A 187 9.82 3.44 -11.03
C LEU A 187 11.01 4.39 -10.86
N VAL A 188 10.97 5.24 -9.85
CA VAL A 188 12.05 6.18 -9.54
C VAL A 188 12.71 5.76 -8.24
N SER A 189 14.03 5.56 -8.25
CA SER A 189 14.77 5.20 -7.05
C SER A 189 15.57 6.38 -6.48
N TYR A 190 15.65 6.44 -5.16
CA TYR A 190 16.33 7.48 -4.41
C TYR A 190 17.18 6.88 -3.29
N ARG A 191 18.38 7.42 -3.08
CA ARG A 191 19.13 7.20 -1.85
C ARG A 191 18.57 8.11 -0.75
N ILE A 192 18.31 7.52 0.41
CA ILE A 192 17.82 8.20 1.59
C ILE A 192 19.02 8.66 2.42
N GLY A 193 19.20 9.96 2.58
CA GLY A 193 20.21 10.55 3.45
C GLY A 193 19.85 10.45 4.93
N PRO A 194 20.83 10.50 5.84
CA PRO A 194 20.58 10.49 7.29
C PRO A 194 19.71 11.67 7.75
N ASP A 195 19.83 12.80 7.06
CA ASP A 195 19.03 14.02 7.23
C ASP A 195 17.64 13.95 6.55
N GLY A 196 17.32 12.83 5.91
CA GLY A 196 16.08 12.65 5.16
C GLY A 196 16.11 13.19 3.74
N SER A 197 17.25 13.69 3.24
CA SER A 197 17.39 14.08 1.83
C SER A 197 17.17 12.89 0.89
N LEU A 198 16.57 13.13 -0.28
CA LEU A 198 16.38 12.13 -1.33
C LEU A 198 17.27 12.46 -2.53
N THR A 199 18.32 11.66 -2.73
CA THR A 199 19.20 11.79 -3.89
C THR A 199 18.77 10.80 -4.97
N ARG A 200 18.34 11.31 -6.13
CA ARG A 200 17.85 10.46 -7.22
C ARG A 200 18.97 9.53 -7.74
N LEU A 201 18.65 8.25 -7.89
CA LEU A 201 19.58 7.20 -8.35
C LEU A 201 19.27 6.77 -9.79
N ALA A 202 18.06 6.27 -10.04
CA ALA A 202 17.64 5.80 -11.36
C ALA A 202 16.17 6.11 -11.66
N GLU A 203 15.85 6.12 -12.95
CA GLU A 203 14.49 5.93 -13.46
C GLU A 203 14.46 4.64 -14.28
N SER A 204 13.50 3.80 -13.97
CA SER A 204 13.23 2.55 -14.68
C SER A 204 11.90 2.67 -15.41
N VAL A 205 11.97 2.54 -16.73
CA VAL A 205 10.83 2.65 -17.65
C VAL A 205 10.02 1.36 -17.64
N LEU A 206 8.70 1.47 -17.47
CA LEU A 206 7.76 0.38 -17.70
C LEU A 206 7.04 0.56 -19.05
N ALA A 207 6.20 -0.42 -19.40
CA ALA A 207 5.41 -0.35 -20.62
C ALA A 207 4.55 0.94 -20.64
N PRO A 208 4.45 1.63 -21.80
CA PRO A 208 3.58 2.80 -21.92
C PRO A 208 2.13 2.45 -21.57
N GLY A 209 1.52 3.20 -20.68
CA GLY A 209 0.16 2.98 -20.20
C GLY A 209 0.03 1.89 -19.14
N ALA A 210 1.13 1.42 -18.55
CA ALA A 210 1.10 0.43 -17.48
C ALA A 210 0.51 1.03 -16.18
N GLY A 211 0.96 2.25 -15.83
CA GLY A 211 0.56 2.93 -14.61
C GLY A 211 0.98 2.18 -13.33
N PRO A 212 2.29 2.11 -13.00
CA PRO A 212 2.76 1.43 -11.81
C PRO A 212 2.16 2.03 -10.54
N ARG A 213 1.59 1.16 -9.69
CA ARG A 213 0.80 1.57 -8.53
C ARG A 213 1.49 1.28 -7.21
N HIS A 214 1.57 0.02 -6.83
CA HIS A 214 2.15 -0.44 -5.57
C HIS A 214 3.29 -1.42 -5.82
N VAL A 215 4.23 -1.48 -4.88
CA VAL A 215 5.46 -2.29 -4.95
C VAL A 215 5.49 -3.30 -3.81
N ALA A 216 5.80 -4.56 -4.12
CA ALA A 216 6.18 -5.59 -3.15
C ALA A 216 7.66 -5.97 -3.33
N LEU A 217 8.35 -6.24 -2.23
CA LEU A 217 9.78 -6.60 -2.24
C LEU A 217 9.95 -8.05 -1.86
N HIS A 218 10.70 -8.81 -2.65
CA HIS A 218 11.09 -10.16 -2.25
C HIS A 218 11.91 -10.11 -0.95
N PRO A 219 11.67 -10.98 0.05
CA PRO A 219 12.42 -10.98 1.31
C PRO A 219 13.95 -11.10 1.14
N GLY A 220 14.39 -11.76 0.06
CA GLY A 220 15.80 -11.84 -0.32
C GLY A 220 16.39 -10.57 -0.95
N GLY A 221 15.63 -9.49 -1.10
CA GLY A 221 16.08 -8.17 -1.59
C GLY A 221 16.33 -8.05 -3.09
N ARG A 222 16.58 -9.16 -3.79
CA ARG A 222 16.97 -9.17 -5.21
C ARG A 222 15.85 -8.81 -6.20
N PHE A 223 14.61 -9.15 -5.86
CA PHE A 223 13.46 -8.98 -6.77
C PHE A 223 12.46 -7.99 -6.21
N VAL A 224 11.90 -7.19 -7.13
CA VAL A 224 10.89 -6.19 -6.87
C VAL A 224 9.70 -6.47 -7.79
N PHE A 225 8.51 -6.46 -7.24
CA PHE A 225 7.27 -6.71 -7.98
C PHE A 225 6.40 -5.47 -7.97
N VAL A 226 5.82 -5.15 -9.11
CA VAL A 226 5.00 -3.96 -9.27
C VAL A 226 3.65 -4.33 -9.85
N MET A 227 2.61 -3.87 -9.16
CA MET A 227 1.24 -3.93 -9.66
C MET A 227 0.99 -2.72 -10.56
N ASN A 228 0.67 -2.95 -11.82
CA ASN A 228 0.36 -1.92 -12.79
C ASN A 228 -1.16 -1.74 -12.87
N GLU A 229 -1.64 -0.52 -12.57
CA GLU A 229 -3.07 -0.21 -12.43
C GLU A 229 -3.80 -0.24 -13.77
N LEU A 230 -3.22 0.37 -14.80
CA LEU A 230 -3.96 0.79 -15.99
C LEU A 230 -4.01 -0.32 -17.04
N ASP A 231 -2.94 -1.11 -17.20
CA ASP A 231 -2.88 -2.22 -18.15
C ASP A 231 -3.26 -3.59 -17.56
N SER A 232 -3.58 -3.61 -16.26
CA SER A 232 -3.92 -4.82 -15.52
C SER A 232 -2.83 -5.91 -15.51
N THR A 233 -1.57 -5.52 -15.22
CA THR A 233 -0.43 -6.44 -15.18
C THR A 233 0.32 -6.44 -13.84
N VAL A 234 1.15 -7.47 -13.65
CA VAL A 234 2.18 -7.53 -12.62
C VAL A 234 3.53 -7.68 -13.29
N ALA A 235 4.45 -6.75 -13.01
CA ALA A 235 5.83 -6.81 -13.49
C ALA A 235 6.77 -7.31 -12.38
N SER A 236 7.68 -8.21 -12.74
CA SER A 236 8.82 -8.62 -11.90
C SER A 236 10.09 -7.96 -12.40
N LEU A 237 10.90 -7.43 -11.48
CA LEU A 237 12.10 -6.67 -11.78
C LEU A 237 13.29 -7.11 -10.91
N ALA A 238 14.48 -7.11 -11.48
CA ALA A 238 15.74 -7.23 -10.75
C ALA A 238 16.17 -5.85 -10.24
N LEU A 239 16.55 -5.76 -8.97
CA LEU A 239 17.17 -4.58 -8.39
C LEU A 239 18.70 -4.68 -8.45
N ASP A 240 19.34 -3.67 -9.01
CA ASP A 240 20.75 -3.40 -8.79
C ASP A 240 20.88 -2.45 -7.59
N ASP A 241 21.29 -3.00 -6.43
CA ASP A 241 21.41 -2.25 -5.18
C ASP A 241 22.44 -1.11 -5.25
N THR A 242 23.42 -1.19 -6.16
CA THR A 242 24.47 -0.16 -6.28
C THR A 242 23.93 1.07 -7.01
N SER A 243 23.28 0.84 -8.16
CA SER A 243 22.77 1.91 -9.00
C SER A 243 21.33 2.31 -8.69
N GLY A 244 20.60 1.51 -7.92
CA GLY A 244 19.16 1.64 -7.70
C GLY A 244 18.33 1.36 -8.95
N ARG A 245 18.92 0.85 -10.04
CA ARG A 245 18.21 0.57 -11.29
C ARG A 245 17.41 -0.71 -11.17
N LEU A 246 16.16 -0.65 -11.63
CA LEU A 246 15.29 -1.82 -11.78
C LEU A 246 15.21 -2.24 -13.25
N SER A 247 15.39 -3.52 -13.52
CA SER A 247 15.30 -4.09 -14.88
C SER A 247 14.18 -5.12 -14.94
N VAL A 248 13.26 -4.96 -15.89
CA VAL A 248 12.13 -5.90 -16.06
C VAL A 248 12.64 -7.29 -16.42
N ILE A 249 12.17 -8.29 -15.69
CA ILE A 249 12.43 -9.72 -15.89
C ILE A 249 11.24 -10.35 -16.62
N ASP A 250 10.03 -10.09 -16.12
CA ASP A 250 8.81 -10.75 -16.55
C ASP A 250 7.62 -9.80 -16.35
N THR A 251 6.55 -10.00 -17.12
CA THR A 251 5.29 -9.29 -16.94
C THR A 251 4.15 -10.25 -17.24
N LYS A 252 3.21 -10.37 -16.28
CA LYS A 252 2.07 -11.28 -16.37
C LYS A 252 0.75 -10.53 -16.25
N PRO A 253 -0.31 -10.99 -16.92
CA PRO A 253 -1.64 -10.44 -16.74
C PRO A 253 -2.19 -10.73 -15.35
N ALA A 254 -2.70 -9.70 -14.68
CA ALA A 254 -3.33 -9.81 -13.37
C ALA A 254 -4.80 -10.29 -13.45
N VAL A 255 -5.38 -10.32 -14.65
CA VAL A 255 -6.72 -10.85 -14.94
C VAL A 255 -6.75 -11.54 -16.31
N PRO A 256 -7.73 -12.42 -16.58
CA PRO A 256 -7.97 -12.94 -17.92
C PRO A 256 -8.15 -11.83 -18.97
N GLU A 257 -7.76 -12.07 -20.22
CA GLU A 257 -7.79 -11.07 -21.30
C GLU A 257 -9.13 -10.35 -21.42
N GLN A 258 -10.23 -11.11 -21.39
CA GLN A 258 -11.60 -10.60 -21.52
C GLN A 258 -12.01 -9.66 -20.37
N ALA A 259 -11.33 -9.74 -19.22
CA ALA A 259 -11.62 -8.93 -18.03
C ALA A 259 -10.73 -7.69 -17.92
N ARG A 260 -9.73 -7.49 -18.81
CA ARG A 260 -8.83 -6.33 -18.73
C ARG A 260 -9.56 -5.00 -18.88
N LYS A 261 -10.55 -4.94 -19.77
CA LYS A 261 -11.31 -3.71 -20.00
C LYS A 261 -12.15 -3.39 -18.76
N GLY A 262 -11.91 -2.23 -18.15
CA GLY A 262 -12.63 -1.78 -16.95
C GLY A 262 -12.10 -2.36 -15.64
N ASN A 263 -10.97 -3.09 -15.68
CA ASN A 263 -10.27 -3.53 -14.48
C ASN A 263 -9.13 -2.57 -14.13
N HIS A 264 -8.96 -2.33 -12.83
CA HIS A 264 -7.86 -1.53 -12.31
C HIS A 264 -7.20 -2.26 -11.13
N CYS A 265 -5.93 -2.62 -11.29
CA CYS A 265 -5.19 -3.25 -10.20
C CYS A 265 -5.02 -2.29 -9.01
N ALA A 266 -4.86 -2.84 -7.81
CA ALA A 266 -4.73 -2.04 -6.60
C ALA A 266 -3.45 -2.38 -5.82
N ASP A 267 -3.55 -3.30 -4.87
CA ASP A 267 -2.47 -3.61 -3.94
C ASP A 267 -1.76 -4.92 -4.29
N ILE A 268 -0.53 -5.06 -3.80
CA ILE A 268 0.31 -6.24 -4.01
C ILE A 268 1.03 -6.64 -2.73
N GLN A 269 1.00 -7.93 -2.40
CA GLN A 269 1.61 -8.52 -1.22
C GLN A 269 2.45 -9.74 -1.62
N ILE A 270 3.53 -10.01 -0.90
CA ILE A 270 4.32 -11.23 -1.05
C ILE A 270 4.33 -12.03 0.25
N SER A 271 4.28 -13.36 0.15
CA SER A 271 4.48 -14.24 1.30
C SER A 271 5.73 -13.86 2.10
N PRO A 272 5.74 -14.07 3.43
CA PRO A 272 6.97 -13.95 4.23
C PRO A 272 8.13 -14.84 3.73
N ASP A 273 7.83 -15.98 3.11
CA ASP A 273 8.81 -16.89 2.51
C ASP A 273 9.23 -16.51 1.07
N GLY A 274 8.65 -15.47 0.48
CA GLY A 274 8.95 -15.00 -0.87
C GLY A 274 8.40 -15.86 -2.01
N ARG A 275 7.71 -16.97 -1.74
CA ARG A 275 7.33 -17.95 -2.77
C ARG A 275 6.08 -17.57 -3.57
N PHE A 276 5.20 -16.75 -3.01
CA PHE A 276 3.94 -16.38 -3.65
C PHE A 276 3.63 -14.89 -3.55
N LEU A 277 3.02 -14.37 -4.60
CA LEU A 277 2.67 -12.98 -4.78
C LEU A 277 1.14 -12.87 -5.00
N TYR A 278 0.53 -11.86 -4.39
CA TYR A 278 -0.92 -11.66 -4.36
C TYR A 278 -1.22 -10.24 -4.82
N GLY A 279 -1.94 -10.09 -5.94
CA GLY A 279 -2.30 -8.80 -6.52
C GLY A 279 -3.83 -8.62 -6.58
N SER A 280 -4.35 -7.49 -6.12
CA SER A 280 -5.80 -7.24 -6.12
C SER A 280 -6.28 -6.49 -7.36
N ASN A 281 -7.47 -6.86 -7.84
CA ASN A 281 -8.09 -6.35 -9.06
C ASN A 281 -9.47 -5.75 -8.77
N ARG A 282 -9.63 -4.45 -9.01
CA ARG A 282 -10.92 -3.74 -8.87
C ARG A 282 -11.66 -3.78 -10.20
N GLY A 283 -12.88 -4.30 -10.19
CA GLY A 283 -13.68 -4.52 -11.40
C GLY A 283 -13.81 -6.01 -11.72
N HIS A 284 -12.68 -6.73 -11.83
CA HIS A 284 -12.73 -8.20 -11.87
C HIS A 284 -12.96 -8.83 -10.47
N ASP A 285 -12.79 -8.04 -9.41
CA ASP A 285 -13.07 -8.41 -8.01
C ASP A 285 -12.39 -9.72 -7.59
N SER A 286 -11.10 -9.79 -7.90
CA SER A 286 -10.25 -10.96 -7.63
C SER A 286 -8.92 -10.61 -7.00
N VAL A 287 -8.27 -11.63 -6.46
CA VAL A 287 -6.85 -11.65 -6.08
C VAL A 287 -6.12 -12.59 -7.03
N ALA A 288 -5.25 -12.03 -7.88
CA ALA A 288 -4.33 -12.80 -8.69
C ALA A 288 -3.23 -13.39 -7.81
N VAL A 289 -3.00 -14.69 -7.93
CA VAL A 289 -1.99 -15.43 -7.18
C VAL A 289 -0.93 -15.92 -8.15
N PHE A 290 0.33 -15.59 -7.87
CA PHE A 290 1.48 -16.06 -8.65
C PHE A 290 2.47 -16.79 -7.76
N SER A 291 3.08 -17.86 -8.26
CA SER A 291 4.31 -18.40 -7.68
C SER A 291 5.52 -17.64 -8.25
N VAL A 292 6.52 -17.41 -7.40
CA VAL A 292 7.77 -16.72 -7.75
C VAL A 292 8.89 -17.75 -7.89
N ASP A 293 9.51 -17.81 -9.07
CA ASP A 293 10.74 -18.56 -9.24
C ASP A 293 11.88 -17.90 -8.45
N GLN A 294 12.43 -18.62 -7.47
CA GLN A 294 13.36 -18.06 -6.49
C GLN A 294 14.74 -17.74 -7.08
N GLN A 295 15.08 -18.27 -8.26
CA GLN A 295 16.38 -18.08 -8.89
C GLN A 295 16.34 -16.93 -9.90
N THR A 296 15.28 -16.91 -10.71
CA THR A 296 15.10 -16.02 -11.86
C THR A 296 14.18 -14.84 -11.58
N GLY A 297 13.30 -14.93 -10.58
CA GLY A 297 12.29 -13.93 -10.27
C GLY A 297 11.08 -13.95 -11.22
N THR A 298 11.01 -14.91 -12.15
CA THR A 298 9.86 -15.05 -13.06
C THR A 298 8.59 -15.47 -12.33
N LEU A 299 7.43 -15.13 -12.90
CA LEU A 299 6.13 -15.38 -12.28
C LEU A 299 5.38 -16.48 -13.04
N ALA A 300 4.70 -17.36 -12.31
CA ALA A 300 3.73 -18.30 -12.90
C ALA A 300 2.37 -18.11 -12.22
N LEU A 301 1.32 -17.94 -13.03
CA LEU A 301 -0.05 -17.81 -12.52
C LEU A 301 -0.46 -19.11 -11.82
N VAL A 302 -0.98 -18.97 -10.61
CA VAL A 302 -1.55 -20.06 -9.81
C VAL A 302 -3.07 -19.99 -9.83
N ASP A 303 -3.64 -18.81 -9.59
CA ASP A 303 -5.09 -18.64 -9.46
C ASP A 303 -5.54 -17.18 -9.69
N TYR A 304 -6.82 -17.02 -9.98
CA TYR A 304 -7.55 -15.76 -9.84
C TYR A 304 -8.65 -15.98 -8.79
N ALA A 305 -8.26 -15.94 -7.51
CA ALA A 305 -9.19 -16.19 -6.40
C ALA A 305 -10.21 -15.05 -6.26
N LEU A 306 -11.45 -15.37 -5.91
CA LEU A 306 -12.46 -14.35 -5.57
C LEU A 306 -12.01 -13.56 -4.32
N CYS A 307 -12.19 -12.24 -4.32
CA CYS A 307 -11.78 -11.41 -3.19
C CYS A 307 -12.77 -11.40 -2.01
N GLY A 308 -13.90 -12.10 -2.14
CA GLY A 308 -14.93 -12.23 -1.10
C GLY A 308 -15.82 -10.99 -0.93
N GLY A 309 -15.84 -10.10 -1.92
CA GLY A 309 -16.59 -8.85 -1.94
C GLY A 309 -16.44 -8.15 -3.29
N ALA A 310 -16.38 -6.82 -3.29
CA ALA A 310 -16.22 -6.00 -4.49
C ALA A 310 -15.20 -4.89 -4.27
N THR A 311 -14.42 -4.58 -5.31
CA THR A 311 -13.37 -3.54 -5.31
C THR A 311 -12.35 -3.75 -4.18
N PRO A 312 -11.55 -4.84 -4.23
CA PRO A 312 -10.49 -5.10 -3.24
C PRO A 312 -9.40 -4.04 -3.40
N ARG A 313 -9.42 -2.99 -2.56
CA ARG A 313 -8.49 -1.86 -2.70
C ARG A 313 -7.15 -2.10 -2.02
N ASN A 314 -7.14 -2.93 -0.98
CA ASN A 314 -5.94 -3.26 -0.23
C ASN A 314 -5.96 -4.70 0.27
N LEU A 315 -4.77 -5.30 0.33
CA LEU A 315 -4.55 -6.64 0.86
C LEU A 315 -3.59 -6.55 2.06
N ALA A 316 -3.70 -7.49 2.99
CA ALA A 316 -2.68 -7.68 4.02
C ALA A 316 -2.51 -9.17 4.33
N LEU A 317 -1.26 -9.61 4.43
CA LEU A 317 -0.93 -10.91 4.99
C LEU A 317 -0.74 -10.78 6.50
N THR A 318 -1.13 -11.81 7.24
CA THR A 318 -0.75 -11.91 8.65
C THR A 318 0.77 -12.09 8.77
N PRO A 319 1.39 -11.75 9.92
CA PRO A 319 2.83 -11.90 10.13
C PRO A 319 3.33 -13.34 9.93
N SER A 320 2.54 -14.35 10.32
CA SER A 320 2.85 -15.75 10.05
C SER A 320 2.71 -16.11 8.55
N GLY A 321 1.93 -15.31 7.82
CA GLY A 321 1.50 -15.57 6.47
C GLY A 321 0.34 -16.55 6.35
N GLY A 322 -0.18 -17.10 7.46
CA GLY A 322 -1.26 -18.10 7.40
C GLY A 322 -2.55 -17.59 6.76
N HIS A 323 -2.77 -16.28 6.78
CA HIS A 323 -4.00 -15.67 6.30
C HIS A 323 -3.76 -14.43 5.44
N LEU A 324 -4.69 -14.20 4.50
CA LEU A 324 -4.75 -12.99 3.68
C LEU A 324 -6.09 -12.28 3.91
N PHE A 325 -6.02 -10.98 4.15
CA PHE A 325 -7.15 -10.09 4.35
C PHE A 325 -7.36 -9.28 3.06
N SER A 326 -8.60 -9.25 2.56
CA SER A 326 -9.01 -8.46 1.40
C SER A 326 -9.98 -7.35 1.80
N ALA A 327 -9.52 -6.09 1.78
CA ALA A 327 -10.34 -4.93 2.06
C ALA A 327 -11.20 -4.56 0.84
N ASN A 328 -12.46 -4.99 0.87
CA ASN A 328 -13.40 -4.83 -0.22
C ASN A 328 -14.18 -3.52 -0.08
N GLN A 329 -13.65 -2.46 -0.71
CA GLN A 329 -14.13 -1.08 -0.59
C GLN A 329 -15.65 -0.96 -0.82
N ASN A 330 -16.16 -1.55 -1.89
CA ASN A 330 -17.56 -1.39 -2.29
C ASN A 330 -18.50 -2.43 -1.65
N ALA A 331 -17.96 -3.37 -0.87
CA ALA A 331 -18.74 -4.38 -0.14
C ALA A 331 -18.76 -4.15 1.37
N ASP A 332 -18.16 -3.07 1.88
CA ASP A 332 -18.14 -2.70 3.31
C ASP A 332 -17.67 -3.84 4.23
N ARG A 333 -16.63 -4.56 3.80
CA ARG A 333 -16.06 -5.66 4.58
C ARG A 333 -14.61 -5.95 4.25
N ILE A 334 -13.93 -6.55 5.21
CA ILE A 334 -12.63 -7.19 5.00
C ILE A 334 -12.83 -8.70 5.07
N SER A 335 -12.64 -9.41 3.96
CA SER A 335 -12.79 -10.87 3.90
C SER A 335 -11.47 -11.55 4.25
N ILE A 336 -11.53 -12.66 4.99
CA ILE A 336 -10.36 -13.36 5.52
C ILE A 336 -10.22 -14.73 4.84
N PHE A 337 -9.06 -14.96 4.24
CA PHE A 337 -8.73 -16.20 3.54
C PHE A 337 -7.60 -16.94 4.26
N ALA A 338 -7.72 -18.26 4.34
CA ALA A 338 -6.61 -19.13 4.70
C ALA A 338 -5.70 -19.30 3.48
N ARG A 339 -4.39 -19.20 3.69
CA ARG A 339 -3.38 -19.34 2.64
C ARG A 339 -2.70 -20.70 2.77
N ASP A 340 -2.83 -21.51 1.74
CA ASP A 340 -2.04 -22.74 1.64
C ASP A 340 -0.57 -22.37 1.37
N ALA A 341 0.32 -22.65 2.33
CA ALA A 341 1.72 -22.26 2.19
C ALA A 341 2.46 -23.04 1.10
N ALA A 342 2.01 -24.23 0.70
CA ALA A 342 2.71 -25.03 -0.31
C ALA A 342 2.34 -24.61 -1.74
N THR A 343 1.10 -24.18 -1.94
CA THR A 343 0.52 -23.89 -3.26
C THR A 343 0.22 -22.40 -3.48
N GLY A 344 0.19 -21.61 -2.41
CA GLY A 344 -0.18 -20.19 -2.45
C GLY A 344 -1.69 -19.94 -2.62
N ARG A 345 -2.51 -20.98 -2.77
CA ARG A 345 -3.94 -20.81 -3.01
C ARG A 345 -4.66 -20.25 -1.78
N LEU A 346 -5.72 -19.49 -2.04
CA LEU A 346 -6.56 -18.89 -1.02
C LEU A 346 -7.86 -19.68 -0.86
N ALA A 347 -8.20 -20.03 0.37
CA ALA A 347 -9.47 -20.65 0.73
C ALA A 347 -10.28 -19.67 1.60
N ASP A 348 -11.54 -19.42 1.24
CA ASP A 348 -12.43 -18.58 2.04
C ASP A 348 -12.68 -19.25 3.40
N THR A 349 -12.43 -18.51 4.49
CA THR A 349 -12.69 -19.00 5.85
C THR A 349 -14.15 -18.83 6.28
N GLY A 350 -14.93 -18.06 5.51
CA GLY A 350 -16.26 -17.59 5.90
C GLY A 350 -16.24 -16.50 6.98
N ARG A 351 -15.04 -16.03 7.40
CA ARG A 351 -14.87 -14.95 8.38
C ARG A 351 -14.60 -13.62 7.69
N SER A 352 -15.09 -12.55 8.31
CA SER A 352 -14.85 -11.18 7.87
C SER A 352 -14.90 -10.20 9.03
N ILE A 353 -14.34 -9.01 8.79
CA ILE A 353 -14.59 -7.83 9.61
C ILE A 353 -15.59 -6.96 8.84
N ASP A 354 -16.74 -6.67 9.43
CA ASP A 354 -17.70 -5.72 8.88
C ASP A 354 -17.22 -4.29 9.20
N VAL A 355 -16.93 -3.53 8.16
CA VAL A 355 -16.39 -2.18 8.27
C VAL A 355 -16.77 -1.41 7.01
N GLY A 356 -17.38 -0.24 7.18
CA GLY A 356 -17.76 0.56 6.03
C GLY A 356 -16.55 1.00 5.23
N THR A 357 -16.62 0.82 3.91
CA THR A 357 -15.67 1.34 2.91
C THR A 357 -14.19 1.22 3.31
N PRO A 358 -13.68 0.00 3.56
CA PRO A 358 -12.30 -0.20 3.99
C PRO A 358 -11.34 0.07 2.85
N MET A 359 -10.30 0.84 3.14
CA MET A 359 -9.34 1.35 2.15
C MET A 359 -7.94 0.78 2.34
N CYS A 360 -7.56 0.56 3.59
CA CYS A 360 -6.27 0.01 3.96
C CYS A 360 -6.41 -0.87 5.19
N VAL A 361 -5.74 -2.02 5.17
CA VAL A 361 -5.59 -2.92 6.31
C VAL A 361 -4.09 -3.13 6.54
N LYS A 362 -3.66 -3.02 7.79
CA LYS A 362 -2.29 -3.36 8.22
C LYS A 362 -2.37 -4.32 9.40
N ILE A 363 -1.57 -5.37 9.35
CA ILE A 363 -1.55 -6.41 10.38
C ILE A 363 -0.15 -6.48 10.97
N VAL A 364 -0.08 -6.38 12.29
CA VAL A 364 1.15 -6.55 13.08
C VAL A 364 0.88 -7.53 14.22
N LEU A 365 1.93 -8.08 14.83
CA LEU A 365 1.80 -8.95 16.02
C LEU A 365 1.24 -8.19 17.22
#